data_AF-A0A2M7QB68-F1
#
_entry.id   AF-A0A2M7QB68-F1
#
_cell.length_a   1.000
_cell.length_b   1.000
_cell.length_c   1.000
_cell.angle_alpha   90.00
_cell.angle_beta   90.00
_cell.angle_gamma   90.00
#
_symmetry.space_group_name_H-M   'P 1'
#
loop_
_entity.id
_entity.type
_entity.pdbx_description
1 polymer ?
#
loop_
_entity_poly.entity_id
_entity_poly.type
_entity_poly.pdbx_seq_one_letter_code
_entity_poly.pdbx_strand_id
1 'polypeptide(L)'
;MQIDFPPEEHASIQQQLNHFGFAYTTRISDEAKKYKVGYVLDTPFDRRVRVSQIDTFRDISEHPHLNELTDDWIKKISSFGEYAVIRLDLI
;
A
#
# COMPACT_ATOMS: atom_id res chain seq x y z
N MET A 1 -3.95 -9.09 12.74
CA MET A 1 -2.79 -8.19 12.93
C MET A 1 -3.28 -6.84 12.50
N GLN A 2 -3.28 -5.86 13.41
CA GLN A 2 -3.78 -4.53 13.08
C GLN A 2 -2.71 -3.79 12.31
N ILE A 3 -3.07 -3.29 11.13
CA ILE A 3 -2.24 -2.35 10.39
C ILE A 3 -2.88 -0.98 10.47
N ASP A 4 -2.05 0.03 10.58
CA ASP A 4 -2.48 1.40 10.41
C ASP A 4 -2.01 1.91 9.06
N PHE A 5 -2.87 2.69 8.41
CA PHE A 5 -2.51 3.40 7.20
C PHE A 5 -2.22 4.86 7.59
N PRO A 6 -1.30 5.55 6.92
CA PRO A 6 -1.19 7.01 6.98
C PRO A 6 -2.58 7.66 6.79
N PRO A 7 -3.01 8.60 7.66
CA PRO A 7 -4.33 9.21 7.59
C PRO A 7 -4.68 9.79 6.22
N GLU A 8 -3.68 10.29 5.49
CA GLU A 8 -3.83 10.82 4.13
C GLU A 8 -4.26 9.74 3.11
N GLU A 9 -3.92 8.46 3.34
CA GLU A 9 -4.32 7.36 2.46
C GLU A 9 -5.71 6.80 2.80
N HIS A 10 -6.27 7.14 3.98
CA HIS A 10 -7.50 6.50 4.49
C HIS A 10 -8.67 6.63 3.53
N ALA A 11 -8.91 7.85 3.05
CA ALA A 11 -10.03 8.12 2.14
C ALA A 11 -9.87 7.35 0.82
N SER A 12 -8.66 7.31 0.26
CA SER A 12 -8.38 6.60 -0.99
C SER A 12 -8.52 5.09 -0.83
N ILE A 13 -7.95 4.50 0.23
CA ILE A 13 -8.04 3.06 0.50
C ILE A 13 -9.49 2.66 0.73
N GLN A 14 -10.22 3.42 1.54
CA GLN A 14 -11.62 3.12 1.82
C GLN A 14 -12.48 3.22 0.54
N GLN A 15 -12.24 4.23 -0.30
CA GLN A 15 -12.92 4.37 -1.59
C GLN A 15 -12.61 3.19 -2.52
N GLN A 16 -11.34 2.81 -2.64
CA GLN A 16 -10.92 1.68 -3.48
C GLN A 16 -11.56 0.36 -3.01
N LEU A 17 -11.50 0.07 -1.70
CA LEU A 17 -12.12 -1.12 -1.11
C LEU A 17 -13.64 -1.15 -1.35
N ASN A 18 -14.33 -0.01 -1.20
CA ASN A 18 -15.77 0.06 -1.41
C ASN A 18 -16.17 -0.09 -2.88
N HIS A 19 -15.36 0.44 -3.81
CA HIS A 19 -15.72 0.48 -5.23
C HIS A 19 -15.28 -0.79 -5.98
N PHE A 20 -14.09 -1.30 -5.67
CA PHE A 20 -13.46 -2.40 -6.40
C PHE A 20 -13.38 -3.70 -5.60
N GLY A 21 -13.59 -3.66 -4.28
CA GLY A 21 -13.35 -4.81 -3.40
C GLY A 21 -11.86 -5.09 -3.13
N PHE A 22 -10.96 -4.22 -3.60
CA PHE A 22 -9.53 -4.27 -3.32
C PHE A 22 -8.93 -2.87 -3.29
N ALA A 23 -7.75 -2.72 -2.67
CA ALA A 23 -6.99 -1.48 -2.66
C ALA A 23 -5.50 -1.75 -2.81
N TYR A 24 -4.77 -0.75 -3.31
CA TYR A 24 -3.32 -0.74 -3.34
C TYR A 24 -2.75 0.22 -2.30
N THR A 25 -1.62 -0.15 -1.71
CA THR A 25 -0.86 0.73 -0.83
C THR A 25 0.63 0.56 -1.07
N THR A 26 1.38 1.66 -1.04
CA THR A 26 2.83 1.66 -1.26
C THR A 26 3.55 1.77 0.08
N ARG A 27 4.52 0.88 0.33
CA ARG A 27 5.31 0.86 1.56
C ARG A 27 6.80 0.81 1.24
N ILE A 28 7.58 1.54 2.01
CA ILE A 28 9.04 1.61 1.86
C ILE A 28 9.74 0.65 2.82
N SER A 29 10.86 0.07 2.38
CA SER A 29 11.85 -0.60 3.23
C SER A 29 11.27 -1.53 4.31
N ASP A 30 11.47 -1.21 5.60
CA ASP A 30 11.08 -2.05 6.73
C ASP A 30 9.56 -2.12 6.96
N GLU A 31 8.79 -1.13 6.49
CA GLU A 31 7.33 -1.19 6.57
C GLU A 31 6.77 -2.30 5.66
N ALA A 32 7.33 -2.45 4.46
CA ALA A 32 6.91 -3.50 3.52
C ALA A 32 7.11 -4.91 4.10
N LYS A 33 8.14 -5.11 4.93
CA LYS A 33 8.44 -6.40 5.58
C LYS A 33 7.38 -6.82 6.60
N LYS A 34 6.50 -5.91 7.04
CA LYS A 34 5.36 -6.23 7.92
C LYS A 34 4.24 -6.96 7.19
N TYR A 35 4.24 -6.93 5.86
CA TYR A 35 3.22 -7.54 5.02
C TYR A 35 3.73 -8.87 4.45
N LYS A 36 2.83 -9.84 4.35
CA LYS A 36 3.11 -11.13 3.71
C LYS A 36 1.88 -11.61 2.98
N VAL A 37 2.06 -12.13 1.76
CA VAL A 37 0.97 -12.72 0.97
C VAL A 37 0.26 -13.79 1.79
N GLY A 38 -1.07 -13.72 1.82
CA GLY A 38 -1.94 -14.57 2.62
C GLY A 38 -2.28 -14.03 4.01
N TYR A 39 -1.63 -12.97 4.48
CA TYR A 39 -1.99 -12.37 5.78
C TYR A 39 -3.36 -11.71 5.72
N VAL A 40 -4.13 -11.91 6.78
CA VAL A 40 -5.39 -11.20 7.03
C VAL A 40 -5.12 -10.11 8.05
N LEU A 41 -5.46 -8.88 7.67
CA LEU A 41 -5.14 -7.67 8.41
C LEU A 41 -6.43 -6.96 8.78
N ASP A 42 -6.48 -6.49 10.02
CA ASP A 42 -7.57 -5.67 10.54
C ASP A 42 -7.26 -4.22 10.17
N THR A 43 -8.15 -3.59 9.41
CA THR A 43 -8.00 -2.19 8.98
C THR A 43 -8.61 -1.24 10.02
N PRO A 44 -8.20 0.04 10.04
CA PRO A 44 -8.82 1.05 10.90
C PRO A 44 -10.31 1.33 10.56
N PHE A 45 -10.84 0.76 9.47
CA PHE A 45 -12.21 0.97 8.99
C PHE A 45 -13.20 -0.12 9.42
N ASP A 46 -12.84 -0.94 10.43
CA ASP A 46 -13.62 -2.11 10.86
C ASP A 46 -13.91 -3.09 9.70
N ARG A 47 -12.93 -3.19 8.78
CA ARG A 47 -12.91 -4.14 7.67
C ARG A 47 -11.68 -5.02 7.79
N ARG A 48 -11.79 -6.26 7.30
CA ARG A 48 -10.65 -7.16 7.16
C ARG A 48 -10.24 -7.25 5.70
N VAL A 49 -8.94 -7.22 5.47
CA VAL A 49 -8.36 -7.36 4.14
C VAL A 49 -7.32 -8.45 4.14
N ARG A 50 -7.19 -9.16 3.03
CA ARG A 50 -6.14 -10.13 2.79
C ARG A 50 -5.08 -9.54 1.88
N VAL A 51 -3.82 -9.68 2.25
CA VAL A 51 -2.70 -9.39 1.35
C VAL A 51 -2.69 -10.44 0.24
N SER A 52 -3.04 -10.06 -0.97
CA SER A 52 -3.08 -10.98 -2.11
C SER A 52 -1.82 -10.93 -2.95
N GLN A 53 -1.17 -9.78 -3.03
CA GLN A 53 0.04 -9.58 -3.82
C GLN A 53 0.97 -8.54 -3.17
N ILE A 54 2.27 -8.75 -3.33
CA ILE A 54 3.32 -7.79 -2.95
C ILE A 54 4.32 -7.75 -4.10
N ASP A 55 4.40 -6.62 -4.78
CA ASP A 55 5.36 -6.36 -5.85
C ASP A 55 6.42 -5.38 -5.35
N THR A 56 7.70 -5.72 -5.52
CA THR A 56 8.81 -4.88 -5.05
C THR A 56 9.52 -4.25 -6.22
N PHE A 57 9.79 -2.95 -6.12
CA PHE A 57 10.37 -2.13 -7.16
C PHE A 57 11.57 -1.36 -6.61
N ARG A 58 12.54 -1.10 -7.47
CA ARG A 58 13.74 -0.30 -7.13
C ARG A 58 13.78 1.01 -7.89
N ASP A 59 13.10 1.09 -9.01
CA ASP A 59 12.94 2.31 -9.77
C ASP A 59 11.55 2.91 -9.50
N ILE A 60 11.54 4.19 -9.12
CA ILE A 60 10.29 4.96 -8.95
C ILE A 60 9.56 5.13 -10.28
N SER A 61 10.28 5.08 -11.40
CA SER A 61 9.73 5.13 -12.75
C SER A 61 8.81 3.95 -13.07
N GLU A 62 8.98 2.83 -12.36
CA GLU A 62 8.13 1.64 -12.49
C GLU A 62 6.84 1.74 -11.63
N HIS A 63 6.65 2.83 -10.88
CA HIS A 63 5.51 2.94 -9.97
C HIS A 63 4.20 3.06 -10.78
N PRO A 64 3.24 2.14 -10.61
CA PRO A 64 2.01 2.11 -11.41
C PRO A 64 1.16 3.38 -11.27
N HIS A 65 1.35 4.12 -10.18
CA HIS A 65 0.66 5.38 -9.87
C HIS A 65 1.60 6.59 -9.76
N LEU A 66 2.73 6.60 -10.50
CA LEU A 66 3.74 7.65 -10.40
C LEU A 66 3.16 9.07 -10.54
N ASN A 67 2.20 9.25 -11.45
CA ASN A 67 1.57 10.56 -11.72
C ASN A 67 0.67 11.07 -10.57
N GLU A 68 0.33 10.22 -9.61
CA GLU A 68 -0.50 10.58 -8.45
C GLU A 68 0.36 10.89 -7.20
N LEU A 69 1.67 10.64 -7.28
CA LEU A 69 2.60 10.92 -6.19
C LEU A 69 3.05 12.38 -6.24
N THR A 70 3.15 13.00 -5.07
CA THR A 70 3.75 14.33 -4.94
C THR A 70 5.28 14.25 -5.04
N ASP A 71 5.93 15.35 -5.41
CA ASP A 71 7.40 15.43 -5.50
C ASP A 71 8.10 15.01 -4.20
N ASP A 72 7.51 15.31 -3.04
CA ASP A 72 8.02 14.88 -1.73
C ASP A 72 7.98 13.36 -1.56
N TRP A 73 6.89 12.71 -1.99
CA TRP A 73 6.78 11.26 -1.98
C TRP A 73 7.75 10.61 -2.96
N ILE A 74 7.91 11.17 -4.16
CA ILE A 74 8.89 10.71 -5.16
C ILE A 74 10.30 10.79 -4.59
N LYS A 75 10.68 11.92 -3.98
CA LYS A 75 12.00 12.08 -3.33
C LYS A 75 12.18 11.13 -2.17
N LYS A 76 11.15 10.94 -1.34
CA LYS A 76 11.19 10.04 -0.19
C LYS A 76 11.43 8.62 -0.66
N ILE A 77 10.62 8.09 -1.57
CA ILE A 77 10.76 6.73 -2.11
C ILE A 77 12.11 6.56 -2.79
N SER A 78 12.54 7.52 -3.61
CA SER A 78 13.85 7.47 -4.28
C SER A 78 15.02 7.43 -3.29
N SER A 79 14.87 8.00 -2.09
CA SER A 79 15.90 7.98 -1.04
C SER A 79 16.05 6.61 -0.37
N PHE A 80 15.01 5.77 -0.39
CA PHE A 80 15.05 4.42 0.18
C PHE A 80 15.54 3.36 -0.81
N GLY A 81 15.55 3.67 -2.11
CA GLY A 81 16.07 2.79 -3.17
C GLY A 81 15.23 1.53 -3.46
N GLU A 82 14.27 1.18 -2.60
CA GLU A 82 13.34 0.07 -2.79
C GLU A 82 12.01 0.35 -2.09
N TYR A 83 10.91 0.04 -2.77
CA TYR A 83 9.54 0.10 -2.24
C TYR A 83 8.72 -1.09 -2.70
N ALA A 84 7.66 -1.39 -1.97
CA ALA A 84 6.70 -2.43 -2.32
C ALA A 84 5.31 -1.83 -2.54
N VAL A 85 4.65 -2.27 -3.61
CA VAL A 85 3.23 -2.05 -3.83
C VAL A 85 2.50 -3.30 -3.36
N ILE A 86 1.56 -3.11 -2.46
CA ILE A 86 0.84 -4.19 -1.79
C ILE A 86 -0.62 -4.11 -2.18
N ARG A 87 -1.15 -5.24 -2.67
CA ARG A 87 -2.57 -5.41 -2.96
C ARG A 87 -3.30 -6.02 -1.78
N LEU A 88 -4.39 -5.38 -1.39
CA LEU A 88 -5.25 -5.75 -0.27
C LEU A 88 -6.65 -6.05 -0.81
N ASP A 89 -7.06 -7.31 -0.77
CA ASP A 89 -8.40 -7.72 -1.18
C ASP A 89 -9.33 -7.78 0.04
N LEU A 90 -10.53 -7.23 -0.08
CA LEU A 90 -11.57 -7.29 0.95
C LEU A 90 -12.05 -8.74 1.14
N ILE A 91 -12.29 -9.15 2.38
CA ILE A 91 -12.80 -10.49 2.74
C ILE A 91 -14.04 -10.45 3.61
#